data_AF-A0A3L7D530-F1
#
_entry.id   AF-A0A3L7D530-F1
#
_cell.length_a   1.000
_cell.length_b   1.000
_cell.length_c   1.000
_cell.angle_alpha   90.00
_cell.angle_beta   90.00
_cell.angle_gamma   90.00
#
_symmetry.space_group_name_H-M   'P 1'
#
loop_
_entity.id
_entity.type
_entity.pdbx_description
1 polymer ?
#
loop_
_entity_poly.entity_id
_entity_poly.type
_entity_poly.pdbx_seq_one_letter_code
_entity_poly.pdbx_strand_id
1 'polypeptide(L)'
;KYAFAEMGITLIHTQPYDPQSKGKIERFFRTVQTRFYPLLELNTPKSLDELNERVWKWLEEEYHRNPHASLDGKTPHEVFQSQVHLLSFIDDGDWLDAIFLKREHRKVKADGTITLNKQLYEVPPRFIGQSIELRYDERGVYVYEDGKR
;
A
#
# COMPACT_ATOMS: atom_id res chain seq x y z
N LYS A 1 -8.98 -6.75 3.47
CA LYS A 1 -8.85 -6.35 4.90
C LYS A 1 -7.84 -7.22 5.68
N TYR A 2 -7.42 -8.37 5.15
CA TYR A 2 -6.53 -9.30 5.87
C TYR A 2 -5.02 -8.98 5.73
N ALA A 3 -4.58 -8.38 4.62
CA ALA A 3 -3.15 -8.15 4.34
C ALA A 3 -2.40 -7.41 5.46
N PHE A 4 -2.90 -6.25 5.92
CA PHE A 4 -2.24 -5.49 6.99
C PHE A 4 -2.18 -6.25 8.32
N ALA A 5 -3.25 -6.97 8.68
CA ALA A 5 -3.24 -7.79 9.89
C ALA A 5 -2.25 -8.96 9.79
N GLU A 6 -2.13 -9.59 8.62
CA GLU A 6 -1.13 -10.65 8.36
C GLU A 6 0.32 -10.14 8.40
N MET A 7 0.53 -8.86 8.06
CA MET A 7 1.81 -8.17 8.29
C MET A 7 2.04 -7.73 9.75
N GLY A 8 1.10 -8.00 10.66
CA GLY A 8 1.18 -7.51 12.05
C GLY A 8 0.93 -6.00 12.19
N ILE A 9 0.40 -5.35 11.15
CA ILE A 9 0.10 -3.92 11.15
C ILE A 9 -1.29 -3.69 11.73
N THR A 10 -1.34 -2.99 12.86
CA THR A 10 -2.61 -2.59 13.48
C THR A 10 -3.13 -1.31 12.85
N LEU A 11 -4.34 -1.37 12.27
CA LEU A 11 -5.00 -0.19 11.71
C LEU A 11 -5.61 0.64 12.85
N ILE A 12 -5.03 1.80 13.10
CA ILE A 12 -5.54 2.77 14.08
C ILE A 12 -6.42 3.78 13.36
N HIS A 13 -7.70 3.83 13.72
CA HIS A 13 -8.63 4.84 13.22
C HIS A 13 -8.69 6.02 14.17
N THR A 14 -8.65 7.24 13.62
CA THR A 14 -8.95 8.46 14.37
C THR A 14 -10.41 8.42 14.84
N GLN A 15 -10.63 8.62 16.13
CA GLN A 15 -11.99 8.70 16.67
C GLN A 15 -12.71 9.95 16.14
N PRO A 16 -14.05 9.92 15.98
CA PRO A 16 -14.82 11.13 15.74
C PRO A 16 -14.49 12.21 16.78
N TYR A 17 -14.37 13.46 16.34
CA TYR A 17 -14.06 14.63 17.19
C TYR A 17 -12.65 14.69 17.78
N ASP A 18 -11.68 13.93 17.24
CA ASP A 18 -10.26 14.09 17.55
C ASP A 18 -9.49 14.78 16.39
N PRO A 19 -9.52 16.12 16.30
CA PRO A 19 -8.78 16.86 15.29
C PRO A 19 -7.25 16.84 15.52
N GLN A 20 -6.78 16.56 16.75
CA GLN A 20 -5.35 16.57 17.05
C GLN A 20 -4.60 15.46 16.33
N SER A 21 -5.26 14.31 16.15
CA SER A 21 -4.74 13.17 15.40
C SER A 21 -4.40 13.48 13.92
N LYS A 22 -4.88 14.59 13.35
CA LYS A 22 -4.63 14.98 11.93
C LYS A 22 -3.67 16.17 11.76
N GLY A 23 -3.20 16.78 12.85
CA GLY A 23 -2.42 18.02 12.77
C GLY A 23 -1.12 17.90 11.95
N LYS A 24 -0.45 16.74 11.98
CA LYS A 24 0.78 16.50 11.21
C LYS A 24 0.53 16.51 9.70
N ILE A 25 -0.51 15.81 9.24
CA ILE A 25 -0.84 15.74 7.81
C ILE A 25 -1.38 17.08 7.30
N GLU A 26 -2.18 17.78 8.12
CA GLU A 26 -2.65 19.13 7.79
C GLU A 26 -1.50 20.14 7.68
N ARG A 27 -0.51 20.04 8.59
CA ARG A 27 0.70 20.87 8.51
C ARG A 27 1.50 20.57 7.24
N PHE A 28 1.66 19.30 6.88
CA PHE A 28 2.29 18.89 5.62
C PHE A 28 1.56 19.49 4.41
N PHE A 29 0.24 19.32 4.31
CA PHE A 29 -0.53 19.86 3.20
C PHE A 29 -0.44 21.39 3.10
N ARG A 30 -0.40 22.09 4.24
CA ARG A 30 -0.15 23.54 4.24
C ARG A 30 1.23 23.88 3.65
N THR A 31 2.26 23.11 3.97
CA THR A 31 3.60 23.28 3.38
C THR A 31 3.58 23.05 1.87
N VAL A 32 2.89 22.01 1.40
CA VAL A 32 2.70 21.74 -0.03
C VAL A 32 2.03 22.93 -0.72
N GLN A 33 0.92 23.43 -0.16
CA GLN A 33 0.18 24.57 -0.72
C GLN A 33 1.01 25.87 -0.73
N THR A 34 1.82 26.12 0.28
CA THR A 34 2.55 27.39 0.42
C THR A 34 3.93 27.39 -0.23
N ARG A 35 4.55 26.21 -0.45
CA ARG A 35 5.92 26.10 -0.97
C ARG A 35 6.04 25.33 -2.28
N PHE A 36 5.19 24.33 -2.52
CA PHE A 36 5.25 23.54 -3.74
C PHE A 36 4.33 24.09 -4.84
N TYR A 37 3.08 24.40 -4.51
CA TYR A 37 2.11 24.89 -5.51
C TYR A 37 2.56 26.17 -6.24
N PRO A 38 3.17 27.17 -5.57
CA PRO A 38 3.69 28.34 -6.29
C PRO A 38 4.73 27.98 -7.36
N LEU A 39 5.52 26.92 -7.16
CA LEU A 39 6.48 26.45 -8.16
C LEU A 39 5.79 25.86 -9.39
N LEU A 40 4.62 25.23 -9.20
CA LEU A 40 3.80 24.72 -10.29
C LEU A 40 3.08 25.86 -11.04
N GLU A 41 2.65 26.90 -10.34
CA GLU A 41 2.02 28.07 -10.99
C GLU A 41 3.01 28.85 -11.86
N LEU A 42 4.27 28.97 -11.41
CA LEU A 42 5.32 29.63 -12.18
C LEU A 42 5.73 28.84 -13.43
N ASN A 43 5.61 27.52 -13.38
CA ASN A 43 5.95 26.64 -14.49
C ASN A 43 5.00 25.45 -14.48
N THR A 44 3.88 25.53 -15.21
CA THR A 44 2.86 24.49 -15.20
C THR A 44 3.39 23.19 -15.81
N PRO A 45 3.24 22.04 -15.13
CA PRO A 45 3.62 20.75 -15.70
C PRO A 45 2.74 20.40 -16.90
N LYS A 46 3.33 19.75 -17.90
CA LYS A 46 2.68 19.37 -19.17
C LYS A 46 2.07 17.98 -19.15
N SER A 47 2.42 17.16 -18.17
CA SER A 47 1.89 15.81 -17.98
C SER A 47 1.81 15.45 -16.50
N LEU A 48 1.07 14.39 -16.20
CA LEU A 48 1.01 13.82 -14.85
C LEU A 48 2.37 13.26 -14.42
N ASP A 49 3.11 12.66 -15.35
CA ASP A 49 4.45 12.12 -15.06
C ASP A 49 5.42 13.24 -14.67
N GLU A 50 5.41 14.36 -15.39
CA GLU A 50 6.23 15.52 -15.05
C GLU A 50 5.84 16.11 -13.68
N LEU A 51 4.55 16.15 -13.36
CA LEU A 51 4.09 16.56 -12.03
C LEU A 51 4.63 15.62 -10.94
N ASN A 52 4.56 14.29 -11.16
CA ASN A 52 5.08 13.30 -10.21
C ASN A 52 6.59 13.48 -9.99
N GLU A 53 7.37 13.63 -11.06
CA GLU A 53 8.83 13.88 -10.96
C GLU A 53 9.14 15.14 -10.16
N ARG A 54 8.40 16.23 -10.41
CA ARG A 54 8.57 17.49 -9.67
C ARG A 54 8.21 17.35 -8.19
N VAL A 55 7.17 16.60 -7.85
CA VAL A 55 6.81 16.29 -6.45
C VAL A 55 7.95 15.51 -5.79
N TRP A 56 8.45 14.45 -6.42
CA TRP A 56 9.54 13.64 -5.88
C TRP A 56 10.79 14.48 -5.63
N LYS A 57 11.19 15.26 -6.63
CA LYS A 57 12.33 16.17 -6.53
C LYS A 57 12.17 17.16 -5.37
N TRP A 58 11.01 17.82 -5.28
CA TRP A 58 10.75 18.78 -4.19
C TRP A 58 10.75 18.11 -2.81
N LEU A 59 10.21 16.89 -2.70
CA LEU A 59 10.23 16.15 -1.43
C LEU A 59 11.66 15.81 -0.99
N GLU A 60 12.47 15.27 -1.90
CA GLU A 60 13.83 14.81 -1.62
C GLU A 60 14.82 15.94 -1.41
N GLU A 61 14.77 16.98 -2.24
CA GLU A 61 15.76 18.06 -2.23
C GLU A 61 15.40 19.14 -1.20
N GLU A 62 14.10 19.43 -1.02
CA GLU A 62 13.65 20.52 -0.16
C GLU A 62 12.98 20.02 1.12
N TYR A 63 11.83 19.34 1.01
CA TYR A 63 11.00 19.09 2.20
C TYR A 63 11.70 18.24 3.26
N HIS A 64 12.30 17.12 2.86
CA HIS A 64 12.98 16.19 3.78
C HIS A 64 14.31 16.74 4.32
N ARG A 65 14.93 17.70 3.62
CA ARG A 65 16.26 18.26 3.97
C ARG A 65 16.19 19.61 4.69
N ASN A 66 15.02 20.22 4.80
CA ASN A 66 14.85 21.49 5.51
C ASN A 66 14.48 21.25 6.99
N PRO A 67 15.03 22.05 7.93
CA PRO A 67 14.66 22.03 9.35
C PRO A 67 13.18 22.30 9.61
N HIS A 68 12.54 21.51 10.48
CA HIS A 68 11.14 21.72 10.88
C HIS A 68 11.07 22.10 12.36
N ALA A 69 10.29 23.14 12.68
CA ALA A 69 10.11 23.60 14.06
C ALA A 69 9.49 22.53 14.98
N SER A 70 8.63 21.66 14.44
CA SER A 70 8.02 20.55 15.18
C SER A 70 8.99 19.39 15.45
N LEU A 71 10.20 19.43 14.90
CA LEU A 71 11.26 18.44 15.08
C LEU A 71 12.49 19.06 15.78
N ASP A 72 12.27 20.11 16.58
CA ASP A 72 13.31 20.84 17.31
C ASP A 72 14.46 21.32 16.40
N GLY A 73 14.12 21.77 15.19
CA GLY A 73 15.09 22.26 14.21
C GLY A 73 15.84 21.16 13.45
N LYS A 74 15.49 19.87 13.66
CA LYS A 74 15.98 18.78 12.82
C LYS A 74 15.20 18.68 11.51
N THR A 75 15.81 18.07 10.52
CA THR A 75 15.19 17.73 9.25
C THR A 75 14.40 16.41 9.38
N PRO A 76 13.31 16.22 8.61
CA PRO A 76 12.63 14.93 8.56
C PRO A 76 13.57 13.77 8.21
N HIS A 77 14.55 14.01 7.34
CA HIS A 77 15.55 13.01 6.95
C HIS A 77 16.42 12.57 8.14
N GLU A 78 16.95 13.49 8.93
CA GLU A 78 17.75 13.16 10.13
C GLU A 78 16.93 12.37 11.16
N VAL A 79 15.68 12.77 11.38
CA VAL A 79 14.80 12.07 12.32
C VAL A 79 14.54 10.64 11.82
N PHE A 80 14.23 10.47 10.54
CA PHE A 80 14.04 9.15 9.95
C PHE A 80 15.31 8.28 10.06
N GLN A 81 16.47 8.82 9.71
CA GLN A 81 17.74 8.09 9.82
C GLN A 81 18.06 7.67 11.25
N SER A 82 17.77 8.52 12.25
CA SER A 82 17.98 8.17 13.66
C SER A 82 17.14 6.97 14.12
N GLN A 83 16.04 6.68 13.42
CA GLN A 83 15.08 5.62 13.74
C GLN A 83 15.19 4.41 12.81
N VAL A 84 16.15 4.39 11.87
CA VAL A 84 16.30 3.30 10.88
C VAL A 84 16.47 1.93 11.53
N HIS A 85 17.06 1.89 12.72
CA HIS A 85 17.26 0.67 13.51
C HIS A 85 15.94 0.03 14.02
N LEU A 86 14.83 0.76 13.97
CA LEU A 86 13.49 0.26 14.34
C LEU A 86 12.76 -0.38 13.14
N LEU A 87 13.32 -0.31 11.93
CA LEU A 87 12.70 -0.88 10.74
C LEU A 87 12.86 -2.40 10.73
N SER A 88 11.75 -3.09 10.49
CA SER A 88 11.71 -4.53 10.21
C SER A 88 11.46 -4.73 8.73
N PHE A 89 12.32 -5.51 8.08
CA PHE A 89 12.13 -5.91 6.68
C PHE A 89 11.33 -7.22 6.62
N ILE A 90 10.56 -7.37 5.54
CA ILE A 90 9.87 -8.61 5.20
C ILE A 90 10.73 -9.30 4.15
N ASP A 91 11.33 -10.43 4.51
CA ASP A 91 12.28 -11.15 3.63
C ASP A 91 11.59 -11.99 2.55
N ASP A 92 10.35 -12.42 2.81
CA ASP A 92 9.57 -13.27 1.89
C ASP A 92 8.70 -12.43 0.96
N GLY A 93 9.25 -12.10 -0.20
CA GLY A 93 8.56 -11.33 -1.24
C GLY A 93 7.36 -12.08 -1.86
N ASP A 94 7.46 -13.41 -2.01
CA ASP A 94 6.37 -14.22 -2.56
C ASP A 94 5.18 -14.25 -1.59
N TRP A 95 5.46 -14.36 -0.30
CA TRP A 95 4.44 -14.23 0.75
C TRP A 95 3.82 -12.83 0.74
N LEU A 96 4.64 -11.77 0.65
CA LEU A 96 4.17 -10.39 0.62
C LEU A 96 3.23 -10.14 -0.58
N ASP A 97 3.57 -10.64 -1.76
CA ASP A 97 2.69 -10.54 -2.93
C ASP A 97 1.40 -11.33 -2.71
N ALA A 98 1.50 -12.54 -2.13
CA ALA A 98 0.36 -13.42 -1.89
C ALA A 98 -0.67 -12.83 -0.91
N ILE A 99 -0.26 -12.05 0.08
CA ILE A 99 -1.19 -11.48 1.06
C ILE A 99 -2.05 -10.34 0.47
N PHE A 100 -1.60 -9.68 -0.59
CA PHE A 100 -2.34 -8.60 -1.27
C PHE A 100 -3.31 -9.10 -2.34
N LEU A 101 -3.25 -10.38 -2.71
CA LEU A 101 -4.20 -10.98 -3.65
C LEU A 101 -5.63 -10.95 -3.10
N LYS A 102 -6.60 -10.72 -4.00
CA LYS A 102 -8.03 -10.82 -3.66
C LYS A 102 -8.34 -12.27 -3.32
N ARG A 103 -9.13 -12.49 -2.27
CA ARG A 103 -9.46 -13.83 -1.77
C ARG A 103 -10.93 -14.14 -1.97
N GLU A 104 -11.23 -15.32 -2.51
CA GLU A 104 -12.59 -15.80 -2.69
C GLU A 104 -12.64 -17.32 -2.52
N HIS A 105 -13.70 -17.82 -1.89
CA HIS A 105 -13.92 -19.26 -1.75
C HIS A 105 -14.91 -19.74 -2.82
N ARG A 106 -14.55 -20.79 -3.55
CA ARG A 106 -15.42 -21.40 -4.57
C ARG A 106 -15.46 -22.91 -4.41
N LYS A 107 -16.66 -23.46 -4.56
CA LYS A 107 -16.86 -24.91 -4.64
C LYS A 107 -16.53 -25.40 -6.03
N VAL A 108 -15.69 -26.41 -6.13
CA VAL A 108 -15.35 -27.06 -7.39
C VAL A 108 -16.51 -27.93 -7.84
N LYS A 109 -16.94 -27.75 -9.10
CA LYS A 109 -18.01 -28.51 -9.72
C LYS A 109 -17.59 -29.96 -10.00
N ALA A 110 -18.55 -30.82 -10.30
CA ALA A 110 -18.31 -32.23 -10.60
C ALA A 110 -17.41 -32.45 -11.84
N ASP A 111 -17.38 -31.48 -12.75
CA ASP A 111 -16.54 -31.46 -13.95
C ASP A 111 -15.11 -30.93 -13.70
N GLY A 112 -14.75 -30.64 -12.44
CA GLY A 112 -13.42 -30.12 -12.11
C GLY A 112 -13.23 -28.63 -12.42
N THR A 113 -14.31 -27.87 -12.56
CA THR A 113 -14.24 -26.44 -12.89
C THR A 113 -14.73 -25.53 -11.76
N ILE A 114 -14.26 -24.28 -11.79
CA ILE A 114 -14.75 -23.16 -10.99
C ILE A 114 -15.06 -21.95 -11.89
N THR A 115 -15.96 -21.09 -11.45
CA THR A 115 -16.22 -19.81 -12.13
C THR A 115 -15.83 -18.65 -11.23
N LEU A 116 -14.94 -17.79 -11.73
CA LEU A 116 -14.44 -16.59 -11.05
C LEU A 116 -14.50 -15.43 -12.04
N ASN A 117 -15.08 -14.29 -11.64
CA ASN A 117 -15.25 -13.10 -12.50
C ASN A 117 -15.86 -13.40 -13.89
N LYS A 118 -16.84 -14.32 -13.94
CA LYS A 118 -17.50 -14.81 -15.18
C LYS A 118 -16.60 -15.60 -16.13
N GLN A 119 -15.39 -15.96 -15.71
CA GLN A 119 -14.48 -16.82 -16.44
C GLN A 119 -14.42 -18.20 -15.78
N LEU A 120 -14.33 -19.25 -16.59
CA LEU A 120 -14.23 -20.63 -16.14
C LEU A 120 -12.74 -21.01 -16.03
N TYR A 121 -12.37 -21.66 -14.93
CA TYR A 121 -11.04 -22.20 -14.71
C TYR A 121 -11.14 -23.68 -14.37
N GLU A 122 -10.21 -24.46 -14.90
CA GLU A 122 -10.01 -25.86 -14.53
C GLU A 122 -9.13 -25.92 -13.28
N VAL A 123 -9.47 -26.84 -12.38
CA VAL A 123 -8.69 -27.13 -11.19
C VAL A 123 -8.39 -28.62 -11.10
N PRO A 124 -7.30 -29.02 -10.42
CA PRO A 124 -6.96 -30.43 -10.28
C PRO A 124 -8.15 -31.27 -9.76
N PRO A 125 -8.43 -32.45 -10.34
CA PRO A 125 -9.58 -33.28 -9.98
C PRO A 125 -9.68 -33.64 -8.50
N ARG A 126 -8.55 -33.62 -7.77
CA ARG A 126 -8.51 -33.83 -6.32
C ARG A 126 -9.43 -32.89 -5.54
N PHE A 127 -9.72 -31.71 -6.08
CA PHE A 127 -10.56 -30.70 -5.45
C PHE A 127 -12.05 -30.82 -5.79
N ILE A 128 -12.46 -31.76 -6.66
CA ILE A 128 -13.87 -31.91 -7.05
C ILE A 128 -14.77 -32.05 -5.82
N GLY A 129 -15.81 -31.23 -5.75
CA GLY A 129 -16.75 -31.19 -4.64
C GLY A 129 -16.26 -30.45 -3.38
N GLN A 130 -14.99 -30.06 -3.33
CA GLN A 130 -14.41 -29.30 -2.22
C GLN A 130 -14.60 -27.79 -2.40
N SER A 131 -14.59 -27.05 -1.30
CA SER A 131 -14.52 -25.59 -1.30
C SER A 131 -13.08 -25.17 -1.14
N ILE A 132 -12.51 -24.52 -2.15
CA ILE A 132 -11.10 -24.10 -2.19
C ILE A 132 -10.98 -22.58 -2.04
N GLU A 133 -9.87 -22.12 -1.46
CA GLU A 133 -9.50 -20.71 -1.46
C GLU A 133 -8.84 -20.36 -2.80
N LEU A 134 -9.33 -19.30 -3.43
CA LEU A 134 -8.74 -18.71 -4.61
C LEU A 134 -8.14 -17.37 -4.24
N ARG A 135 -6.90 -17.14 -4.69
CA ARG A 135 -6.23 -15.85 -4.61
C ARG A 135 -5.94 -15.33 -6.00
N TYR A 136 -6.28 -14.08 -6.29
CA TYR A 136 -6.15 -13.54 -7.64
C TYR A 136 -5.95 -12.02 -7.70
N ASP A 137 -5.39 -11.58 -8.82
CA ASP A 137 -5.22 -10.19 -9.22
C ASP A 137 -5.37 -10.06 -10.75
N GLU A 138 -4.82 -9.02 -11.35
CA GLU A 138 -4.82 -8.82 -12.80
C GLU A 138 -3.82 -9.74 -13.53
N ARG A 139 -2.85 -10.32 -12.81
CA ARG A 139 -1.78 -11.18 -13.36
C ARG A 139 -2.17 -12.65 -13.39
N GLY A 140 -3.01 -13.11 -12.46
CA GLY A 140 -3.41 -14.51 -12.45
C GLY A 140 -4.40 -14.91 -11.35
N VAL A 141 -4.76 -16.19 -11.39
CA VAL A 141 -5.62 -16.88 -10.42
C VAL A 141 -4.87 -18.08 -9.88
N TYR A 142 -4.85 -18.23 -8.56
CA TYR A 142 -4.10 -19.25 -7.86
C TYR A 142 -5.02 -19.96 -6.86
N VAL A 143 -4.88 -21.28 -6.78
CA VAL A 143 -5.54 -22.09 -5.76
C VAL A 143 -4.64 -22.11 -4.52
N TYR A 144 -5.23 -22.00 -3.33
CA TYR A 144 -4.51 -22.09 -2.06
C TYR A 144 -5.14 -23.18 -1.17
N GLU A 145 -4.28 -23.97 -0.53
CA GLU A 145 -4.61 -25.03 0.44
C GLU A 145 -3.74 -24.81 1.69
N ASP A 146 -4.38 -24.64 2.85
CA ASP A 146 -3.71 -24.37 4.13
C ASP A 146 -2.67 -23.21 4.09
N GLY A 147 -2.98 -22.17 3.32
CA GLY A 147 -2.10 -21.00 3.15
C GLY A 147 -0.94 -21.20 2.19
N LYS A 148 -0.85 -22.36 1.53
CA LYS A 148 0.14 -22.65 0.47
C LYS A 148 -0.52 -22.69 -0.89
N ARG A 149 0.20 -22.20 -1.89
CA ARG A 149 -0.19 -22.24 -3.29
C ARG A 149 -0.10 -23.65 -3.88
#